data_AF-A0A0G1T3C3-F1
#
_entry.id   AF-A0A0G1T3C3-F1
#
_cell.length_a   1.000
_cell.length_b   1.000
_cell.length_c   1.000
_cell.angle_alpha   90.00
_cell.angle_beta   90.00
_cell.angle_gamma   90.00
#
_symmetry.space_group_name_H-M   'P 1'
#
loop_
_entity.id
_entity.type
_entity.pdbx_description
1 polymer ?
#
loop_
_entity_poly.entity_id
_entity_poly.type
_entity_poly.pdbx_seq_one_letter_code
_entity_poly.pdbx_strand_id
1 'polypeptide(L)'
;MGLSIAFSVALVSNTLAQADQDIQYPVPQLGNCKNESDCRLFCDDSKNLEACLDFAEQHDLIPEDELERGKKFLAAGSKGPGGCTSRDSCEAYCNDISRINECVAFAEKNGLMPPEELKEAKQIQAAMIKGLKPPGNCRNKQECDNYCNNPDHMEECIAFGEAAGLIPPDEIDDARKVLEAVKRGARPPPCRGRQACDSYCSQPDNMEKCITFGEAAGFIPPDEIEDAKKMLQAVKRGVKPPPCRGKKECDSYCSQPENMEGCMTFAIAAGFMPPEEIENAKKMLEALKKGVKPPACKGREECDVYCAEDEHLEECMNF
;
A
#
# COMPACT_ATOMS: atom_id res chain seq x y z
N MET A 1 46.24 44.61 -3.29
CA MET A 1 45.53 45.11 -2.09
C MET A 1 44.14 44.51 -2.17
N GLY A 2 43.85 43.34 -1.64
CA GLY A 2 43.98 42.95 -0.24
C GLY A 2 42.59 43.05 0.38
N LEU A 3 41.93 41.91 0.62
CA LEU A 3 40.95 41.70 1.69
C LEU A 3 40.51 40.23 1.68
N SER A 4 41.11 39.48 2.61
CA SER A 4 40.67 38.18 3.08
C SER A 4 39.30 38.31 3.75
N ILE A 5 38.36 37.43 3.42
CA ILE A 5 37.22 37.08 4.29
C ILE A 5 37.11 35.55 4.28
N ALA A 6 37.33 34.96 5.45
CA ALA A 6 37.25 33.53 5.69
C ALA A 6 35.82 33.02 5.49
N PHE A 7 35.65 31.99 4.67
CA PHE A 7 34.41 31.21 4.62
C PHE A 7 34.36 30.27 5.82
N SER A 8 33.58 30.63 6.83
CA SER A 8 33.15 29.70 7.87
C SER A 8 32.12 28.74 7.27
N VAL A 9 32.54 27.53 6.94
CA VAL A 9 31.65 26.43 6.58
C VAL A 9 31.02 25.90 7.89
N ALA A 10 29.81 26.34 8.18
CA ALA A 10 28.96 25.67 9.18
C ALA A 10 28.11 24.61 8.46
N LEU A 11 28.64 23.39 8.36
CA LEU A 11 27.85 22.21 8.04
C LEU A 11 27.03 21.86 9.29
N VAL A 12 25.78 22.31 9.33
CA VAL A 12 24.79 21.76 10.27
C VAL A 12 24.07 20.63 9.55
N SER A 13 24.69 19.45 9.58
CA SER A 13 24.02 18.20 9.26
C SER A 13 23.12 17.84 10.45
N ASN A 14 21.83 18.19 10.40
CA ASN A 14 20.84 17.56 11.27
C ASN A 14 20.55 16.17 10.69
N THR A 15 21.40 15.22 11.04
CA THR A 15 21.17 13.79 10.83
C THR A 15 20.07 13.31 11.78
N LEU A 16 18.99 12.80 11.21
CA LEU A 16 18.03 11.94 11.89
C LEU A 16 18.66 10.56 12.09
N ALA A 17 19.03 10.23 13.33
CA ALA A 17 19.26 8.86 13.78
C ALA A 17 19.23 8.83 15.33
N GLN A 18 18.07 8.58 15.91
CA GLN A 18 17.90 8.05 17.26
C GLN A 18 17.44 6.59 17.05
N ALA A 19 17.98 5.54 17.68
CA ALA A 19 18.76 5.44 18.91
C ALA A 19 19.93 4.45 18.74
N ASP A 20 21.15 4.92 19.01
CA ASP A 20 22.31 4.07 19.27
C ASP A 20 22.40 3.97 20.80
N GLN A 21 21.78 2.94 21.39
CA GLN A 21 22.00 2.66 22.81
C GLN A 21 23.41 2.08 22.92
N ASP A 22 24.31 2.82 23.56
CA ASP A 22 25.73 2.46 23.68
C ASP A 22 25.89 1.26 24.64
N ILE A 23 25.67 0.05 24.12
CA ILE A 23 25.81 -1.21 24.85
C ILE A 23 27.26 -1.36 25.31
N GLN A 24 27.49 -1.33 26.62
CA GLN A 24 28.83 -1.48 27.18
C GLN A 24 29.29 -2.93 27.17
N TYR A 25 30.37 -3.19 26.44
CA TYR A 25 31.04 -4.49 26.40
C TYR A 25 32.19 -4.58 27.43
N PRO A 26 32.48 -5.79 27.96
CA PRO A 26 31.73 -7.03 27.77
C PRO A 26 30.39 -7.03 28.53
N VAL A 27 29.35 -7.67 27.98
CA VAL A 27 28.01 -7.71 28.60
C VAL A 27 27.95 -8.86 29.62
N PRO A 28 27.96 -8.61 30.94
CA PRO A 28 28.08 -9.68 31.93
C PRO A 28 26.87 -10.61 31.96
N GLN A 29 25.68 -10.06 31.69
CA GLN A 29 24.41 -10.77 31.66
C GLN A 29 24.34 -11.80 30.51
N LEU A 30 25.08 -11.56 29.43
CA LEU A 30 25.14 -12.40 28.24
C LEU A 30 26.47 -13.16 28.14
N GLY A 31 26.93 -13.70 29.27
CA GLY A 31 28.14 -14.53 29.33
C GLY A 31 29.44 -13.77 29.10
N ASN A 32 29.48 -12.46 29.33
CA ASN A 32 30.62 -11.58 29.04
C ASN A 32 31.01 -11.53 27.55
N CYS A 33 30.03 -11.60 26.64
CA CYS A 33 30.27 -11.38 25.22
C CYS A 33 30.93 -10.02 24.97
N LYS A 34 31.92 -9.96 24.05
CA LYS A 34 32.82 -8.80 23.89
C LYS A 34 32.40 -7.84 22.78
N ASN A 35 31.45 -8.24 21.96
CA ASN A 35 30.90 -7.50 20.83
C ASN A 35 29.54 -8.13 20.45
N GLU A 36 28.81 -7.47 19.55
CA GLU A 36 27.51 -7.92 19.08
C GLU A 36 27.49 -9.37 18.57
N SER A 37 28.49 -9.76 17.76
CA SER A 37 28.57 -11.12 17.20
C SER A 37 28.73 -12.17 18.28
N ASP A 38 29.55 -11.91 19.30
CA ASP A 38 29.71 -12.82 20.45
C ASP A 38 28.40 -12.95 21.24
N CYS A 39 27.64 -11.86 21.39
CA CYS A 39 26.35 -11.89 22.10
C CYS A 39 25.30 -12.64 21.29
N ARG A 40 25.25 -12.47 19.96
CA ARG A 40 24.38 -13.26 19.07
C ARG A 40 24.66 -14.75 19.20
N LEU A 41 25.93 -15.15 19.16
CA LEU A 41 26.33 -16.55 19.37
C LEU A 41 25.93 -17.09 20.75
N PHE A 42 26.02 -16.27 21.79
CA PHE A 42 25.53 -16.65 23.12
C PHE A 42 24.00 -16.85 23.11
N CYS A 43 23.26 -15.97 22.44
CA CYS A 43 21.80 -16.02 22.32
C CYS A 43 21.26 -17.07 21.36
N ASP A 44 22.09 -17.60 20.46
CA ASP A 44 21.73 -18.72 19.57
C ASP A 44 21.56 -20.05 20.33
N ASP A 45 22.13 -20.16 21.54
CA ASP A 45 21.82 -21.28 22.44
C ASP A 45 20.49 -21.03 23.15
N SER A 46 19.50 -21.88 22.86
CA SER A 46 18.17 -21.88 23.50
C SER A 46 18.19 -21.81 25.04
N LYS A 47 19.25 -22.27 25.69
CA LYS A 47 19.40 -22.21 27.16
C LYS A 47 19.62 -20.80 27.68
N ASN A 48 20.09 -19.90 26.83
CA ASN A 48 20.38 -18.52 27.15
C ASN A 48 19.26 -17.56 26.72
N LEU A 49 18.23 -18.08 26.05
CA LEU A 49 17.17 -17.27 25.44
C LEU A 49 16.47 -16.34 26.44
N GLU A 50 16.20 -16.79 27.67
CA GLU A 50 15.58 -15.94 28.71
C GLU A 50 16.45 -14.72 29.03
N ALA A 51 17.74 -14.92 29.32
CA ALA A 51 18.68 -13.83 29.59
C ALA A 51 18.81 -12.87 28.39
N CYS A 52 18.74 -13.39 27.16
CA CYS A 52 18.78 -12.60 25.94
C CYS A 52 17.53 -11.76 25.73
N LEU A 53 16.34 -12.31 26.00
CA LEU A 53 15.07 -11.58 25.90
C LEU A 53 14.98 -10.51 26.99
N ASP A 54 15.40 -10.82 28.22
CA ASP A 54 15.44 -9.86 29.33
C ASP A 54 16.40 -8.69 29.03
N PHE A 55 17.56 -8.99 28.43
CA PHE A 55 18.51 -7.97 28.00
C PHE A 55 17.94 -7.11 26.86
N ALA A 56 17.33 -7.75 25.87
CA ALA A 56 16.72 -7.06 24.75
C ALA A 56 15.56 -6.16 25.17
N GLU A 57 14.75 -6.58 26.15
CA GLU A 57 13.68 -5.77 26.75
C GLU A 57 14.23 -4.58 27.54
N GLN A 58 15.24 -4.79 28.38
CA GLN A 58 15.86 -3.73 29.18
C GLN A 58 16.51 -2.62 28.33
N HIS A 59 17.01 -2.99 27.16
CA HIS A 59 17.75 -2.10 26.27
C HIS A 59 16.95 -1.72 25.00
N ASP A 60 15.68 -2.10 24.90
CA ASP A 60 14.79 -1.83 23.77
C ASP A 60 15.40 -2.23 22.42
N LEU A 61 16.05 -3.42 22.38
CA LEU A 61 16.80 -3.90 21.23
C LEU A 61 15.94 -4.56 20.16
N ILE A 62 14.71 -4.95 20.51
CA ILE A 62 13.75 -5.59 19.60
C ILE A 62 12.35 -5.00 19.81
N PRO A 63 11.53 -4.92 18.76
CA PRO A 63 10.13 -4.50 18.89
C PRO A 63 9.34 -5.34 19.90
N GLU A 64 8.35 -4.73 20.55
CA GLU A 64 7.50 -5.39 21.57
C GLU A 64 6.83 -6.67 21.04
N ASP A 65 6.36 -6.67 19.79
CA ASP A 65 5.75 -7.86 19.18
C ASP A 65 6.75 -9.00 18.95
N GLU A 66 8.02 -8.68 18.68
CA GLU A 66 9.08 -9.68 18.56
C GLU A 66 9.48 -10.22 19.94
N LEU A 67 9.56 -9.37 20.95
CA LEU A 67 9.78 -9.78 22.34
C LEU A 67 8.69 -10.74 22.83
N GLU A 68 7.43 -10.41 22.59
CA GLU A 68 6.29 -11.25 22.96
C GLU A 68 6.31 -12.62 22.25
N ARG A 69 6.69 -12.66 20.96
CA ARG A 69 6.90 -13.93 20.25
C ARG A 69 8.07 -14.72 20.85
N GLY A 70 9.17 -14.07 21.20
CA GLY A 70 10.31 -14.69 21.87
C GLY A 70 9.93 -15.31 23.21
N LYS A 71 9.19 -14.58 24.05
CA LYS A 71 8.67 -15.07 25.34
C LYS A 71 7.74 -16.28 25.17
N LYS A 72 6.88 -16.28 24.14
CA LYS A 72 6.04 -17.44 23.80
C LYS A 72 6.85 -18.65 23.33
N PHE A 73 7.93 -18.44 22.58
CA PHE A 73 8.82 -19.53 22.16
C PHE A 73 9.59 -20.12 23.35
N LEU A 74 10.06 -19.28 24.27
CA LEU A 74 10.64 -19.70 25.55
C LEU A 74 9.64 -20.54 26.37
N ALA A 75 8.40 -20.07 26.50
CA ALA A 75 7.32 -20.80 27.18
C ALA A 75 6.97 -22.14 26.49
N ALA A 76 7.22 -22.25 25.18
CA ALA A 76 7.09 -23.49 24.41
C ALA A 76 8.28 -24.46 24.59
N GLY A 77 9.26 -24.10 25.44
CA GLY A 77 10.43 -24.93 25.77
C GLY A 77 11.65 -24.67 24.88
N SER A 78 11.70 -23.51 24.21
CA SER A 78 12.81 -23.08 23.34
C SER A 78 13.22 -24.10 22.28
N LYS A 79 12.27 -24.93 21.84
CA LYS A 79 12.49 -25.96 20.83
C LYS A 79 11.30 -25.99 19.87
N GLY A 80 11.59 -25.73 18.60
CA GLY A 80 10.60 -25.67 17.54
C GLY A 80 10.57 -26.92 16.65
N PRO A 81 9.83 -26.83 15.53
CA PRO A 81 9.73 -27.87 14.51
C PRO A 81 11.10 -28.38 14.04
N GLY A 82 11.21 -29.68 13.77
CA GLY A 82 12.48 -30.27 13.36
C GLY A 82 13.59 -30.23 14.42
N GLY A 83 13.29 -29.78 15.64
CA GLY A 83 14.27 -29.59 16.71
C GLY A 83 15.09 -28.30 16.59
N CYS A 84 14.63 -27.33 15.80
CA CYS A 84 15.25 -26.01 15.73
C CYS A 84 15.21 -25.29 17.09
N THR A 85 16.24 -24.50 17.39
CA THR A 85 16.41 -23.85 18.71
C THR A 85 16.69 -22.35 18.62
N SER A 86 16.99 -21.86 17.42
CA SER A 86 17.18 -20.44 17.11
C SER A 86 16.20 -19.98 16.03
N ARG A 87 15.97 -18.67 15.94
CA ARG A 87 15.14 -18.06 14.88
C ARG A 87 15.55 -18.55 13.49
N ASP A 88 16.82 -18.38 13.13
CA ASP A 88 17.33 -18.72 11.81
C ASP A 88 17.17 -20.22 11.50
N SER A 89 17.43 -21.09 12.47
CA SER A 89 17.27 -22.53 12.28
C SER A 89 15.79 -22.93 12.11
N CYS A 90 14.87 -22.28 12.82
CA CYS A 90 13.45 -22.52 12.69
C CYS A 90 12.90 -21.96 11.38
N GLU A 91 13.35 -20.77 10.98
CA GLU A 91 13.01 -20.17 9.70
C GLU A 91 13.51 -21.03 8.54
N ALA A 92 14.76 -21.49 8.57
CA ALA A 92 15.30 -22.40 7.56
C ALA A 92 14.51 -23.72 7.47
N TYR A 93 14.11 -24.30 8.61
CA TYR A 93 13.31 -25.52 8.62
C TYR A 93 11.89 -25.29 8.09
N CYS A 94 11.23 -24.22 8.53
CA CYS A 94 9.84 -23.92 8.17
C CYS A 94 9.67 -23.25 6.80
N ASN A 95 10.76 -22.75 6.22
CA ASN A 95 10.78 -22.29 4.83
C ASN A 95 10.63 -23.45 3.85
N ASP A 96 10.83 -24.71 4.24
CA ASP A 96 10.46 -25.84 3.39
C ASP A 96 8.95 -26.11 3.47
N ILE A 97 8.24 -25.89 2.36
CA ILE A 97 6.79 -26.06 2.28
C ILE A 97 6.33 -27.49 2.61
N SER A 98 7.20 -28.50 2.48
CA SER A 98 6.89 -29.86 2.92
C SER A 98 6.75 -30.00 4.44
N ARG A 99 7.23 -29.00 5.20
CA ARG A 99 7.15 -28.89 6.66
C ARG A 99 5.97 -28.06 7.15
N ILE A 100 5.14 -27.51 6.25
CA ILE A 100 4.04 -26.60 6.59
C ILE A 100 3.10 -27.17 7.67
N ASN A 101 2.83 -28.48 7.65
CA ASN A 101 1.96 -29.12 8.63
C ASN A 101 2.49 -28.98 10.07
N GLU A 102 3.77 -29.27 10.28
CA GLU A 102 4.42 -29.19 11.59
C GLU A 102 4.59 -27.72 12.02
N CYS A 103 5.02 -26.87 11.10
CA CYS A 103 5.30 -25.46 11.38
C CYS A 103 4.05 -24.66 11.71
N VAL A 104 2.97 -24.80 10.93
CA VAL A 104 1.70 -24.11 11.21
C VAL A 104 1.08 -24.62 12.52
N ALA A 105 1.11 -25.93 12.77
CA ALA A 105 0.59 -26.48 14.02
C ALA A 105 1.36 -25.98 15.25
N PHE A 106 2.68 -25.89 15.16
CA PHE A 106 3.51 -25.34 16.24
C PHE A 106 3.25 -23.84 16.45
N ALA A 107 3.20 -23.06 15.36
CA ALA A 107 2.95 -21.63 15.44
C ALA A 107 1.57 -21.31 16.01
N GLU A 108 0.54 -22.05 15.59
CA GLU A 108 -0.82 -21.94 16.13
C GLU A 108 -0.86 -22.27 17.62
N LYS A 109 -0.35 -23.44 18.01
CA LYS A 109 -0.40 -23.93 19.39
C LYS A 109 0.24 -22.95 20.38
N ASN A 110 1.31 -22.29 19.96
CA ASN A 110 2.09 -21.40 20.81
C ASN A 110 1.82 -19.91 20.54
N GLY A 111 0.89 -19.57 19.63
CA GLY A 111 0.54 -18.19 19.31
C GLY A 111 1.70 -17.35 18.77
N LEU A 112 2.57 -17.98 17.96
CA LEU A 112 3.80 -17.39 17.42
C LEU A 112 3.61 -16.65 16.09
N MET A 113 2.40 -16.66 15.54
CA MET A 113 2.05 -16.05 14.27
C MET A 113 0.87 -15.09 14.45
N PRO A 114 0.88 -13.90 13.84
CA PRO A 114 -0.27 -13.00 13.82
C PRO A 114 -1.53 -13.68 13.25
N PRO A 115 -2.75 -13.29 13.67
CA PRO A 115 -3.98 -13.95 13.24
C PRO A 115 -4.18 -14.05 11.73
N GLU A 116 -3.86 -12.97 10.99
CA GLU A 116 -4.01 -12.96 9.53
C GLU A 116 -2.97 -13.85 8.83
N GLU A 117 -1.71 -13.80 9.27
CA GLU A 117 -0.66 -14.70 8.74
C GLU A 117 -1.00 -16.17 9.05
N LEU A 118 -1.54 -16.46 10.23
CA LEU A 118 -1.95 -17.82 10.60
C LEU A 118 -3.11 -18.32 9.75
N LYS A 119 -4.06 -17.43 9.42
CA LYS A 119 -5.18 -17.74 8.53
C LYS A 119 -4.68 -18.09 7.13
N GLU A 120 -3.80 -17.28 6.54
CA GLU A 120 -3.21 -17.57 5.24
C GLU A 120 -2.40 -18.89 5.26
N ALA A 121 -1.57 -19.08 6.28
CA ALA A 121 -0.76 -20.30 6.42
C ALA A 121 -1.64 -21.56 6.53
N LYS A 122 -2.76 -21.48 7.25
CA LYS A 122 -3.77 -22.56 7.33
C LYS A 122 -4.48 -22.80 6.01
N GLN A 123 -4.77 -21.76 5.24
CA GLN A 123 -5.37 -21.89 3.91
C GLN A 123 -4.43 -22.65 2.96
N ILE A 124 -3.14 -22.29 2.95
CA ILE A 124 -2.11 -22.99 2.18
C ILE A 124 -1.98 -24.44 2.67
N GLN A 125 -1.87 -24.65 3.99
CA GLN A 125 -1.77 -25.98 4.61
C GLN A 125 -2.95 -26.87 4.18
N ALA A 126 -4.19 -26.36 4.29
CA ALA A 126 -5.39 -27.10 3.92
C ALA A 126 -5.44 -27.41 2.41
N ALA A 127 -4.99 -26.48 1.57
CA ALA A 127 -4.91 -26.69 0.12
C ALA A 127 -3.90 -27.81 -0.23
N MET A 128 -2.73 -27.80 0.41
CA MET A 128 -1.70 -28.82 0.20
C MET A 128 -2.12 -30.20 0.71
N ILE A 129 -2.83 -30.29 1.84
CA ILE A 129 -3.41 -31.54 2.34
C ILE A 129 -4.38 -32.14 1.31
N LYS A 130 -5.11 -31.29 0.57
CA LYS A 130 -6.00 -31.71 -0.52
C LYS A 130 -5.25 -32.06 -1.82
N GLY A 131 -3.92 -32.01 -1.82
CA GLY A 131 -3.08 -32.33 -2.96
C GLY A 131 -2.89 -31.17 -3.95
N LEU A 132 -3.29 -29.95 -3.59
CA LEU A 132 -3.00 -28.78 -4.42
C LEU A 132 -1.51 -28.49 -4.38
N LYS A 133 -0.89 -28.38 -5.57
CA LYS A 133 0.52 -28.05 -5.70
C LYS A 133 0.70 -26.55 -5.79
N PRO A 134 1.74 -25.99 -5.15
CA PRO A 134 2.04 -24.57 -5.28
C PRO A 134 2.48 -24.25 -6.73
N PRO A 135 2.22 -23.03 -7.21
CA PRO A 135 2.55 -22.61 -8.57
C PRO A 135 4.06 -22.71 -8.81
N GLY A 136 4.47 -23.13 -10.03
CA GLY A 136 5.88 -23.33 -10.35
C GLY A 136 6.61 -24.40 -9.53
N ASN A 137 5.90 -25.16 -8.68
CA ASN A 137 6.49 -26.02 -7.64
C ASN A 137 7.46 -25.27 -6.70
N CYS A 138 7.18 -23.99 -6.42
CA CYS A 138 7.94 -23.23 -5.44
C CYS A 138 7.95 -23.93 -4.07
N ARG A 139 9.09 -23.85 -3.38
CA ARG A 139 9.34 -24.60 -2.14
C ARG A 139 9.24 -23.76 -0.88
N ASN A 140 9.19 -22.44 -1.02
CA ASN A 140 9.11 -21.48 0.06
C ASN A 140 8.36 -20.22 -0.41
N LYS A 141 7.99 -19.35 0.53
CA LYS A 141 7.27 -18.11 0.25
C LYS A 141 7.98 -17.24 -0.80
N GLN A 142 9.29 -17.04 -0.65
CA GLN A 142 10.06 -16.17 -1.53
C GLN A 142 10.07 -16.69 -2.98
N GLU A 143 10.25 -17.99 -3.17
CA GLU A 143 10.17 -18.63 -4.49
C GLU A 143 8.78 -18.48 -5.09
N CYS A 144 7.72 -18.67 -4.31
CA CYS A 144 6.34 -18.52 -4.78
C CYS A 144 6.03 -17.07 -5.16
N ASP A 145 6.45 -16.11 -4.35
CA ASP A 145 6.25 -14.69 -4.63
C ASP A 145 7.04 -14.28 -5.88
N ASN A 146 8.28 -14.72 -6.04
CA ASN A 146 9.07 -14.47 -7.25
C ASN A 146 8.42 -15.08 -8.50
N TYR A 147 7.91 -16.31 -8.40
CA TYR A 147 7.20 -16.97 -9.49
C TYR A 147 5.93 -16.20 -9.87
N CYS A 148 5.11 -15.86 -8.87
CA CYS A 148 3.84 -15.17 -9.07
C CYS A 148 3.95 -13.69 -9.44
N ASN A 149 5.10 -13.07 -9.19
CA ASN A 149 5.38 -11.71 -9.65
C ASN A 149 5.72 -11.65 -11.14
N ASN A 150 5.93 -12.80 -11.80
CA ASN A 150 6.03 -12.84 -13.25
C ASN A 150 4.62 -12.84 -13.87
N PRO A 151 4.25 -11.85 -14.70
CA PRO A 151 2.96 -11.82 -15.39
C PRO A 151 2.67 -13.08 -16.21
N ASP A 152 3.70 -13.75 -16.73
CA ASP A 152 3.56 -14.98 -17.51
C ASP A 152 3.08 -16.17 -16.65
N HIS A 153 3.15 -16.06 -15.32
CA HIS A 153 2.76 -17.10 -14.36
C HIS A 153 1.51 -16.73 -13.56
N MET A 154 0.92 -15.56 -13.83
CA MET A 154 -0.17 -15.04 -13.01
C MET A 154 -1.43 -15.92 -13.06
N GLU A 155 -1.67 -16.63 -14.17
CA GLU A 155 -2.76 -17.60 -14.27
C GLU A 155 -2.67 -18.70 -13.22
N GLU A 156 -1.52 -19.35 -13.09
CA GLU A 156 -1.31 -20.41 -12.11
C GLU A 156 -1.49 -19.89 -10.68
N CYS A 157 -1.04 -18.66 -10.42
CA CYS A 157 -1.09 -18.06 -9.10
C CYS A 157 -2.50 -17.62 -8.70
N ILE A 158 -3.28 -17.04 -9.64
CA ILE A 158 -4.70 -16.72 -9.40
C ILE A 158 -5.49 -18.00 -9.19
N ALA A 159 -5.29 -19.02 -10.02
CA ALA A 159 -5.97 -20.31 -9.89
C ALA A 159 -5.65 -21.00 -8.55
N PHE A 160 -4.37 -20.98 -8.14
CA PHE A 160 -3.96 -21.47 -6.82
C PHE A 160 -4.60 -20.66 -5.70
N GLY A 161 -4.57 -19.33 -5.78
CA GLY A 161 -5.12 -18.44 -4.77
C GLY A 161 -6.63 -18.63 -4.58
N GLU A 162 -7.38 -18.79 -5.68
CA GLU A 162 -8.81 -19.11 -5.65
C GLU A 162 -9.05 -20.48 -4.99
N ALA A 163 -8.34 -21.53 -5.45
CA ALA A 163 -8.52 -22.89 -4.94
C ALA A 163 -8.09 -23.06 -3.48
N ALA A 164 -7.07 -22.33 -3.04
CA ALA A 164 -6.60 -22.30 -1.66
C ALA A 164 -7.44 -21.37 -0.76
N GLY A 165 -8.31 -20.54 -1.33
CA GLY A 165 -9.10 -19.55 -0.60
C GLY A 165 -8.30 -18.34 -0.11
N LEU A 166 -7.15 -18.08 -0.72
CA LEU A 166 -6.31 -16.91 -0.45
C LEU A 166 -6.88 -15.62 -1.08
N ILE A 167 -7.77 -15.76 -2.08
CA ILE A 167 -8.50 -14.62 -2.66
C ILE A 167 -9.82 -14.47 -1.91
N PRO A 168 -10.10 -13.30 -1.29
CA PRO A 168 -11.39 -13.04 -0.65
C PRO A 168 -12.56 -13.26 -1.62
N PRO A 169 -13.70 -13.84 -1.17
CA PRO A 169 -14.81 -14.15 -2.06
C PRO A 169 -15.33 -12.96 -2.87
N ASP A 170 -15.32 -11.77 -2.28
CA ASP A 170 -15.71 -10.50 -2.90
C ASP A 170 -14.68 -9.95 -3.90
N GLU A 171 -13.47 -10.51 -3.93
CA GLU A 171 -12.40 -10.16 -4.88
C GLU A 171 -12.21 -11.21 -5.99
N ILE A 172 -12.90 -12.36 -5.94
CA ILE A 172 -12.74 -13.46 -6.93
C ILE A 172 -13.13 -13.01 -8.34
N ASP A 173 -14.23 -12.27 -8.49
CA ASP A 173 -14.69 -11.83 -9.82
C ASP A 173 -13.70 -10.85 -10.46
N ASP A 174 -13.08 -9.99 -9.65
CA ASP A 174 -12.05 -9.07 -10.11
C ASP A 174 -10.75 -9.81 -10.46
N ALA A 175 -10.36 -10.82 -9.67
CA ALA A 175 -9.23 -11.69 -10.01
C ALA A 175 -9.45 -12.46 -11.32
N ARG A 176 -10.68 -12.93 -11.58
CA ARG A 176 -11.04 -13.59 -12.85
C ARG A 176 -11.02 -12.63 -14.03
N LYS A 177 -11.48 -11.38 -13.87
CA LYS A 177 -11.37 -10.33 -14.89
C LYS A 177 -9.91 -10.05 -15.25
N VAL A 178 -9.04 -9.92 -14.24
CA VAL A 178 -7.58 -9.78 -14.43
C VAL A 178 -7.02 -10.94 -15.24
N LEU A 179 -7.36 -12.18 -14.86
CA LEU A 179 -6.90 -13.37 -15.56
C LEU A 179 -7.31 -13.38 -17.03
N GLU A 180 -8.57 -13.08 -17.31
CA GLU A 180 -9.09 -13.05 -18.69
C GLU A 180 -8.42 -11.95 -19.53
N ALA A 181 -8.13 -10.79 -18.94
CA ALA A 181 -7.37 -9.73 -19.61
C ALA A 181 -5.97 -10.19 -20.00
N VAL A 182 -5.28 -10.89 -19.08
CA VAL A 182 -3.92 -11.40 -19.32
C VAL A 182 -3.89 -12.50 -20.35
N LYS A 183 -4.90 -13.38 -20.38
CA LYS A 183 -5.07 -14.37 -21.47
C LYS A 183 -5.20 -13.72 -22.84
N ARG A 184 -5.77 -12.51 -22.90
CA ARG A 184 -5.88 -11.69 -24.12
C ARG A 184 -4.63 -10.85 -24.40
N GLY A 185 -3.56 -11.00 -23.61
CA GLY A 185 -2.28 -10.32 -23.76
C GLY A 185 -2.18 -8.98 -23.06
N ALA A 186 -3.17 -8.59 -22.24
CA ALA A 186 -3.04 -7.39 -21.41
C ALA A 186 -1.97 -7.61 -20.33
N ARG A 187 -1.17 -6.58 -20.05
CA ARG A 187 -0.15 -6.64 -19.00
C ARG A 187 -0.66 -5.91 -17.76
N PRO A 188 -0.77 -6.58 -16.59
CA PRO A 188 -1.20 -5.93 -15.37
C PRO A 188 -0.16 -4.88 -14.92
N PRO A 189 -0.59 -3.81 -14.23
CA PRO A 189 0.34 -2.91 -13.55
C PRO A 189 1.14 -3.66 -12.46
N PRO A 190 2.36 -3.18 -12.11
CA PRO A 190 3.21 -3.78 -11.08
C PRO A 190 2.72 -3.46 -9.67
N CYS A 191 1.52 -3.90 -9.33
CA CYS A 191 0.88 -3.74 -8.03
C CYS A 191 0.10 -5.01 -7.69
N ARG A 192 -0.05 -5.31 -6.39
CA ARG A 192 -0.77 -6.49 -5.91
C ARG A 192 -1.74 -6.11 -4.80
N GLY A 193 -3.00 -6.50 -4.96
CA GLY A 193 -4.07 -6.12 -4.05
C GLY A 193 -4.51 -4.66 -4.24
N ARG A 194 -5.72 -4.36 -3.76
CA ARG A 194 -6.40 -3.09 -4.01
C ARG A 194 -5.60 -1.87 -3.55
N GLN A 195 -5.07 -1.89 -2.33
CA GLN A 195 -4.36 -0.74 -1.75
C GLN A 195 -3.09 -0.37 -2.52
N ALA A 196 -2.26 -1.37 -2.87
CA ALA A 196 -1.04 -1.12 -3.63
C ALA A 196 -1.36 -0.62 -5.05
N CYS A 197 -2.39 -1.19 -5.68
CA CYS A 197 -2.83 -0.73 -7.00
C CYS A 197 -3.43 0.68 -6.98
N ASP A 198 -4.20 1.01 -5.95
CA ASP A 198 -4.72 2.37 -5.74
C ASP A 198 -3.60 3.40 -5.58
N SER A 199 -2.55 3.06 -4.83
CA SER A 199 -1.38 3.92 -4.66
C SER A 199 -0.53 4.02 -5.92
N TYR A 200 -0.44 2.95 -6.71
CA TYR A 200 0.30 2.97 -7.97
C TYR A 200 -0.45 3.77 -9.04
N CYS A 201 -1.75 3.52 -9.21
CA CYS A 201 -2.59 4.12 -10.23
C CYS A 201 -3.00 5.57 -9.93
N SER A 202 -2.89 6.03 -8.69
CA SER A 202 -3.08 7.45 -8.34
C SER A 202 -1.93 8.35 -8.81
N GLN A 203 -0.77 7.77 -9.15
CA GLN A 203 0.34 8.53 -9.69
C GLN A 203 0.05 8.90 -11.16
N PRO A 204 0.17 10.18 -11.55
CA PRO A 204 -0.12 10.63 -12.91
C PRO A 204 0.62 9.85 -14.00
N ASP A 205 1.89 9.49 -13.74
CA ASP A 205 2.75 8.74 -14.67
C ASP A 205 2.31 7.29 -14.88
N ASN A 206 1.47 6.75 -13.99
CA ASN A 206 0.95 5.39 -14.07
C ASN A 206 -0.49 5.33 -14.58
N MET A 207 -1.17 6.49 -14.64
CA MET A 207 -2.59 6.57 -14.97
C MET A 207 -2.90 5.97 -16.34
N GLU A 208 -2.04 6.20 -17.34
CA GLU A 208 -2.19 5.58 -18.67
C GLU A 208 -2.24 4.05 -18.59
N LYS A 209 -1.24 3.45 -17.91
CA LYS A 209 -1.13 2.00 -17.79
C LYS A 209 -2.35 1.41 -17.09
N CYS A 210 -2.84 2.10 -16.05
CA CYS A 210 -4.00 1.66 -15.29
C CYS A 210 -5.31 1.81 -16.07
N ILE A 211 -5.52 2.90 -16.82
CA ILE A 211 -6.72 3.07 -17.65
C ILE A 211 -6.74 2.03 -18.77
N THR A 212 -5.61 1.83 -19.47
CA THR A 212 -5.52 0.83 -20.53
C THR A 212 -5.78 -0.58 -20.01
N PHE A 213 -5.20 -0.94 -18.87
CA PHE A 213 -5.45 -2.24 -18.26
C PHE A 213 -6.89 -2.36 -17.72
N GLY A 214 -7.43 -1.32 -17.10
CA GLY A 214 -8.79 -1.28 -16.58
C GLY A 214 -9.86 -1.40 -17.67
N GLU A 215 -9.65 -0.80 -18.83
CA GLU A 215 -10.46 -1.01 -20.04
C GLU A 215 -10.36 -2.47 -20.49
N ALA A 216 -9.14 -3.01 -20.62
CA ALA A 216 -8.92 -4.39 -21.08
C ALA A 216 -9.50 -5.46 -20.13
N ALA A 217 -9.46 -5.21 -18.82
CA ALA A 217 -9.99 -6.09 -17.79
C ALA A 217 -11.48 -5.88 -17.48
N GLY A 218 -12.12 -4.85 -18.06
CA GLY A 218 -13.52 -4.54 -17.79
C GLY A 218 -13.77 -3.99 -16.38
N PHE A 219 -12.78 -3.31 -15.80
CA PHE A 219 -12.94 -2.51 -14.58
C PHE A 219 -13.52 -1.12 -14.86
N ILE A 220 -13.41 -0.64 -16.10
CA ILE A 220 -14.05 0.60 -16.55
C ILE A 220 -15.34 0.22 -17.28
N PRO A 221 -16.52 0.66 -16.80
CA PRO A 221 -17.78 0.47 -17.50
C PRO A 221 -17.70 0.99 -18.94
N PRO A 222 -18.31 0.32 -19.95
CA PRO A 222 -18.19 0.72 -21.35
C PRO A 222 -18.60 2.17 -21.63
N ASP A 223 -19.58 2.68 -20.90
CA ASP A 223 -20.08 4.06 -20.96
C ASP A 223 -19.14 5.08 -20.30
N GLU A 224 -18.19 4.63 -19.47
CA GLU A 224 -17.18 5.48 -18.82
C GLU A 224 -15.83 5.50 -19.55
N ILE A 225 -15.64 4.63 -20.58
CA ILE A 225 -14.36 4.53 -21.32
C ILE A 225 -14.00 5.83 -22.02
N GLU A 226 -14.98 6.52 -22.63
CA GLU A 226 -14.72 7.78 -23.33
C GLU A 226 -14.21 8.85 -22.36
N ASP A 227 -14.84 8.92 -21.18
CA ASP A 227 -14.46 9.90 -20.16
C ASP A 227 -13.09 9.59 -19.55
N ALA A 228 -12.78 8.32 -19.32
CA ALA A 228 -11.44 7.90 -18.92
C ALA A 228 -10.38 8.29 -19.97
N LYS A 229 -10.68 8.14 -21.27
CA LYS A 229 -9.79 8.56 -22.37
C LYS A 229 -9.60 10.08 -22.42
N LYS A 230 -10.66 10.85 -22.20
CA LYS A 230 -10.62 12.33 -22.08
C LYS A 230 -9.72 12.77 -20.93
N MET A 231 -9.90 12.19 -19.74
CA MET A 231 -9.02 12.45 -18.59
C MET A 231 -7.56 12.15 -18.90
N LEU A 232 -7.29 10.99 -19.51
CA LEU A 232 -5.94 10.58 -19.88
C LEU A 232 -5.28 11.59 -20.84
N GLN A 233 -6.03 12.11 -21.82
CA GLN A 233 -5.51 13.13 -22.73
C GLN A 233 -5.19 14.45 -22.02
N ALA A 234 -6.00 14.88 -21.04
CA ALA A 234 -5.70 16.06 -20.24
C ALA A 234 -4.41 15.87 -19.42
N VAL A 235 -4.26 14.73 -18.76
CA VAL A 235 -3.07 14.42 -17.95
C VAL A 235 -1.81 14.35 -18.81
N LYS A 236 -1.89 13.75 -20.01
CA LYS A 236 -0.78 13.77 -20.99
C LYS A 236 -0.37 15.17 -21.43
N ARG A 237 -1.27 16.15 -21.37
CA ARG A 237 -0.99 17.57 -21.64
C ARG A 237 -0.44 18.32 -20.41
N GLY A 238 -0.19 17.61 -19.31
CA GLY A 238 0.32 18.18 -18.05
C GLY A 238 -0.76 18.78 -17.15
N VAL A 239 -2.04 18.56 -17.46
CA VAL A 239 -3.15 19.02 -16.61
C VAL A 239 -3.33 18.06 -15.45
N LYS A 240 -3.19 18.55 -14.23
CA LYS A 240 -3.35 17.73 -13.02
C LYS A 240 -4.83 17.47 -12.75
N PRO A 241 -5.25 16.22 -12.50
CA PRO A 241 -6.61 15.93 -12.09
C PRO A 241 -6.87 16.49 -10.68
N PRO A 242 -8.14 16.78 -10.33
CA PRO A 242 -8.50 17.11 -8.96
C PRO A 242 -8.16 15.94 -8.01
N PRO A 243 -7.76 16.21 -6.76
CA PRO A 243 -7.41 15.20 -5.77
C PRO A 243 -8.67 14.53 -5.17
N CYS A 244 -9.44 13.87 -6.03
CA CYS A 244 -10.66 13.14 -5.67
C CYS A 244 -10.71 11.81 -6.43
N ARG A 245 -11.41 10.81 -5.88
CA ARG A 245 -11.56 9.50 -6.52
C ARG A 245 -13.03 9.10 -6.72
N GLY A 246 -13.38 8.84 -7.97
CA GLY A 246 -14.72 8.42 -8.35
C GLY A 246 -15.75 9.56 -8.24
N LYS A 247 -16.90 9.35 -8.88
CA LYS A 247 -17.90 10.41 -9.09
C LYS A 247 -18.33 11.10 -7.80
N LYS A 248 -18.71 10.34 -6.76
CA LYS A 248 -19.24 10.90 -5.50
C LYS A 248 -18.24 11.79 -4.77
N GLU A 249 -16.99 11.36 -4.67
CA GLU A 249 -15.94 12.13 -4.01
C GLU A 249 -15.60 13.39 -4.83
N CYS A 250 -15.50 13.25 -6.14
CA CYS A 250 -15.24 14.37 -7.03
C CYS A 250 -16.37 15.39 -7.07
N ASP A 251 -17.63 14.96 -7.05
CA ASP A 251 -18.78 15.86 -6.96
C ASP A 251 -18.75 16.67 -5.66
N SER A 252 -18.39 16.03 -4.53
CA SER A 252 -18.26 16.70 -3.24
C SER A 252 -17.04 17.63 -3.17
N TYR A 253 -15.93 17.24 -3.77
CA TYR A 253 -14.71 18.05 -3.81
C TYR A 253 -14.92 19.28 -4.68
N CYS A 254 -15.42 19.08 -5.91
CA CYS A 254 -15.62 20.15 -6.90
C CYS A 254 -16.81 21.06 -6.60
N SER A 255 -17.73 20.67 -5.71
CA SER A 255 -18.79 21.57 -5.23
C SER A 255 -18.31 22.58 -4.20
N GLN A 256 -17.10 22.41 -3.63
CA GLN A 256 -16.53 23.38 -2.71
C GLN A 256 -16.00 24.59 -3.50
N PRO A 257 -16.37 25.84 -3.14
CA PRO A 257 -15.94 27.04 -3.84
C PRO A 257 -14.42 27.16 -4.02
N GLU A 258 -13.66 26.68 -3.04
CA GLU A 258 -12.19 26.73 -3.00
C GLU A 258 -11.55 25.81 -4.05
N ASN A 259 -12.28 24.77 -4.47
CA ASN A 259 -11.81 23.77 -5.43
C ASN A 259 -12.35 24.01 -6.85
N MET A 260 -13.33 24.90 -6.98
CA MET A 260 -14.10 25.11 -8.19
C MET A 260 -13.22 25.56 -9.37
N GLU A 261 -12.26 26.47 -9.14
CA GLU A 261 -11.32 26.92 -10.18
C GLU A 261 -10.51 25.74 -10.78
N GLY A 262 -9.98 24.89 -9.91
CA GLY A 262 -9.19 23.72 -10.30
C GLY A 262 -10.03 22.71 -11.08
N CYS A 263 -11.23 22.40 -10.58
CA CYS A 263 -12.14 21.47 -11.23
C CYS A 263 -12.63 21.98 -12.60
N MET A 264 -12.99 23.26 -12.73
CA MET A 264 -13.40 23.84 -14.02
C MET A 264 -12.26 23.88 -15.02
N THR A 265 -11.05 24.24 -14.58
CA THR A 265 -9.85 24.22 -15.42
C THR A 265 -9.59 22.83 -15.98
N PHE A 266 -9.70 21.80 -15.13
CA PHE A 266 -9.57 20.40 -15.55
C PHE A 266 -10.70 19.98 -16.50
N ALA A 267 -11.96 20.27 -16.17
CA ALA A 267 -13.12 19.87 -16.98
C ALA A 267 -13.07 20.44 -18.41
N ILE A 268 -12.69 21.72 -18.56
CA ILE A 268 -12.48 22.34 -19.88
C ILE A 268 -11.34 21.64 -20.62
N ALA A 269 -10.21 21.41 -19.94
CA ALA A 269 -9.03 20.83 -20.59
C ALA A 269 -9.21 19.35 -20.97
N ALA A 270 -10.00 18.60 -20.20
CA ALA A 270 -10.39 17.22 -20.49
C ALA A 270 -11.51 17.12 -21.54
N GLY A 271 -12.22 18.21 -21.84
CA GLY A 271 -13.34 18.19 -22.79
C GLY A 271 -14.61 17.58 -22.20
N PHE A 272 -14.81 17.75 -20.89
CA PHE A 272 -16.06 17.41 -20.19
C PHE A 272 -17.12 18.49 -20.29
N MET A 273 -16.82 19.58 -20.98
CA MET A 273 -17.72 20.71 -21.17
C MET A 273 -18.09 20.86 -22.66
N PRO A 274 -19.39 20.98 -22.99
CA PRO A 274 -19.83 21.29 -24.35
C PRO A 274 -19.21 22.61 -24.85
N PRO A 275 -18.85 22.72 -26.15
CA PRO A 275 -18.22 23.92 -26.71
C PRO A 275 -18.95 25.24 -26.40
N GLU A 276 -20.28 25.21 -26.40
CA GLU A 276 -21.17 26.33 -26.10
C GLU A 276 -21.10 26.81 -24.65
N GLU A 277 -20.70 25.94 -23.71
CA GLU A 277 -20.58 26.26 -22.29
C GLU A 277 -19.17 26.77 -21.91
N ILE A 278 -18.17 26.50 -22.76
CA ILE A 278 -16.76 26.85 -22.50
C ILE A 278 -16.59 28.36 -22.31
N GLU A 279 -17.28 29.21 -23.07
CA GLU A 279 -17.16 30.66 -22.93
C GLU A 279 -17.67 31.15 -21.57
N ASN A 280 -18.82 30.64 -21.12
CA ASN A 280 -19.39 31.01 -19.83
C ASN A 280 -18.52 30.48 -18.68
N ALA A 281 -17.99 29.26 -18.79
CA ALA A 281 -17.06 28.73 -17.80
C ALA A 281 -15.73 29.50 -17.75
N LYS A 282 -15.24 30.02 -18.88
CA LYS A 282 -14.08 30.92 -18.89
C LYS A 282 -14.37 32.25 -18.18
N LYS A 283 -15.54 32.84 -18.39
CA LYS A 283 -15.98 34.06 -17.65
C LYS A 283 -16.06 33.78 -16.15
N MET A 284 -16.63 32.65 -15.77
CA MET A 284 -16.72 32.21 -14.38
C MET A 284 -15.32 31.99 -13.76
N LEU A 285 -14.39 31.36 -14.48
CA LEU A 285 -12.99 31.23 -14.08
C LEU A 285 -12.31 32.59 -13.88
N GLU A 286 -12.56 33.57 -14.76
CA GLU A 286 -12.03 34.93 -14.59
C GLU A 286 -12.60 35.64 -13.36
N ALA A 287 -13.87 35.42 -13.03
CA ALA A 287 -14.51 35.94 -11.82
C ALA A 287 -13.87 35.32 -10.56
N LEU A 288 -13.74 33.99 -10.51
CA LEU A 288 -13.06 33.29 -9.41
C LEU A 288 -11.63 33.79 -9.19
N LYS A 289 -10.86 33.97 -10.27
CA LYS A 289 -9.48 34.50 -10.19
C LYS A 289 -9.39 35.93 -9.67
N LYS A 290 -10.47 36.71 -9.79
CA LYS A 290 -10.59 38.06 -9.20
C LYS A 290 -11.06 38.02 -7.74
N GLY A 291 -11.23 36.84 -7.16
CA GLY A 291 -11.67 36.64 -5.78
C GLY A 291 -13.19 36.69 -5.59
N VAL A 292 -13.96 36.70 -6.68
CA VAL A 292 -15.42 36.62 -6.63
C VAL A 292 -15.81 35.21 -6.22
N LYS A 293 -16.59 35.05 -5.15
CA LYS A 293 -17.01 33.74 -4.65
C LYS A 293 -18.38 33.38 -5.23
N PRO A 294 -18.59 32.13 -5.67
CA PRO A 294 -19.91 31.68 -6.07
C PRO A 294 -20.86 31.67 -4.87
N PRO A 295 -22.16 31.94 -5.08
CA PRO A 295 -23.16 31.81 -4.05
C PRO A 295 -23.22 30.37 -3.51
N ALA A 296 -23.62 30.21 -2.25
CA ALA A 296 -23.68 28.92 -1.56
C ALA A 296 -24.88 28.03 -2.00
N CYS A 297 -25.10 27.91 -3.31
CA CYS A 297 -26.18 27.16 -3.93
C CYS A 297 -25.66 26.22 -5.02
N LYS A 298 -26.38 25.11 -5.28
CA LYS A 298 -26.02 24.12 -6.30
C LYS A 298 -27.03 24.03 -7.45
N GLY A 299 -26.59 24.44 -8.63
CA GLY A 299 -27.40 24.34 -9.84
C GLY A 299 -28.46 25.43 -9.92
N ARG A 300 -29.03 25.62 -11.12
CA ARG A 300 -29.83 26.81 -11.42
C ARG A 300 -31.05 26.98 -10.51
N GLU A 301 -31.82 25.92 -10.29
CA GLU A 301 -33.06 26.00 -9.50
C GLU A 301 -32.79 26.38 -8.04
N GLU A 302 -31.75 25.80 -7.43
CA GLU A 302 -31.37 26.12 -6.05
C GLU A 302 -30.85 27.56 -5.96
N CYS A 303 -30.05 27.98 -6.93
CA CYS A 303 -29.53 29.34 -6.98
C CYS A 303 -30.59 30.40 -7.26
N ASP A 304 -31.61 30.08 -8.06
CA ASP A 304 -32.73 30.99 -8.31
C ASP A 304 -33.54 31.23 -7.02
N VAL A 305 -33.67 30.22 -6.15
CA VAL A 305 -34.30 30.37 -4.82
C VAL A 305 -33.38 31.13 -3.86
N TYR A 306 -32.11 30.71 -3.75
CA TYR A 306 -31.12 31.33 -2.87
C TYR A 306 -30.96 32.82 -3.17
N CYS A 307 -30.80 33.19 -4.44
CA CYS A 307 -30.61 34.58 -4.87
C CYS A 307 -31.90 35.42 -4.89
N ALA A 308 -33.07 34.81 -4.68
CA ALA A 308 -34.33 35.54 -4.50
C ALA A 308 -34.53 36.02 -3.04
N GLU A 309 -33.74 35.52 -2.10
CA GLU A 309 -33.75 35.97 -0.71
C GLU A 309 -32.92 37.25 -0.56
N ASP A 310 -33.53 38.29 0.03
CA ASP A 310 -32.90 39.62 0.18
C ASP A 310 -31.54 39.55 0.91
N GLU A 311 -31.36 38.60 1.82
CA GLU A 311 -30.13 38.39 2.58
C GLU A 311 -28.96 37.85 1.74
N HIS A 312 -29.26 37.24 0.59
CA HIS A 312 -28.29 36.65 -0.34
C HIS A 312 -28.12 37.46 -1.63
N LEU A 313 -28.96 38.49 -1.84
CA LEU A 313 -28.99 39.29 -3.05
C LEU A 313 -27.64 39.98 -3.35
N GLU A 314 -26.98 40.53 -2.34
CA GLU A 314 -25.67 41.19 -2.52
C GLU A 314 -24.58 40.21 -2.91
N GLU A 315 -24.57 39.00 -2.33
CA GLU A 315 -23.65 37.92 -2.69
C GLU A 315 -23.85 37.51 -4.16
N CYS A 316 -25.10 37.26 -4.56
CA CYS A 316 -25.44 36.84 -5.91
C CYS A 316 -25.22 37.93 -6.97
N MET A 317 -25.45 39.20 -6.64
CA MET A 317 -25.23 40.33 -7.57
C MET A 317 -23.75 40.61 -7.82
N ASN A 318 -22.88 40.21 -6.89
CA ASN A 318 -21.44 40.36 -7.01
C ASN A 318 -20.79 39.21 -7.82
N PHE A 319 -21.49 38.09 -8.01
CA PHE A 319 -21.05 36.91 -8.77
C PHE A 319 -21.45 36.98 -10.25
#